data_AF-A0AA96QE27-F1
#
_entry.id   AF-A0AA96QE27-F1
#
_cell.length_a   1.000
_cell.length_b   1.000
_cell.length_c   1.000
_cell.angle_alpha   90.00
_cell.angle_beta   90.00
_cell.angle_gamma   90.00
#
_symmetry.space_group_name_H-M   'P 1'
#
loop_
_entity.id
_entity.type
_entity.pdbx_description
1 polymer ?
#
loop_
_entity_poly.entity_id
_entity_poly.type
_entity_poly.pdbx_seq_one_letter_code
_entity_poly.pdbx_strand_id
1 'polypeptide(L)' 'MLQQAGVIRYTRGRISVLDVDALTDAACDCYDVVQAEYRHLNAAPEH' A
#
# COMPACT_ATOMS: atom_id res chain seq x y z
N MET A 1 15.32 4.99 1.46
CA MET A 1 14.95 3.74 2.15
C MET A 1 14.18 2.79 1.24
N LEU A 2 12.91 3.02 0.85
CA LEU A 2 12.13 2.05 0.05
C LEU A 2 12.63 1.83 -1.40
N GLN A 3 12.95 2.90 -2.12
CA GLN A 3 13.50 2.76 -3.48
C GLN A 3 14.91 2.15 -3.48
N GLN A 4 15.73 2.52 -2.49
CA GLN A 4 17.06 1.94 -2.30
C GLN A 4 16.99 0.47 -1.88
N ALA A 5 15.95 0.08 -1.14
CA ALA A 5 15.67 -1.30 -0.77
C ALA A 5 15.02 -2.11 -1.91
N GLY A 6 14.73 -1.50 -3.07
CA GLY A 6 14.15 -2.19 -4.22
C GLY A 6 12.64 -2.47 -4.13
N VAL A 7 11.96 -1.97 -3.10
CA VAL A 7 10.52 -2.21 -2.87
C VAL A 7 9.64 -1.40 -3.83
N ILE A 8 10.09 -0.20 -4.20
CA ILE A 8 9.38 0.68 -5.15
C ILE A 8 10.33 1.23 -6.22
N ARG A 9 9.75 1.63 -7.35
CA ARG A 9 10.40 2.48 -8.35
C ARG A 9 9.67 3.81 -8.42
N TYR A 10 10.40 4.91 -8.26
CA TYR A 10 9.87 6.25 -8.49
C TYR A 10 10.60 6.93 -9.63
N THR A 11 9.87 7.30 -10.68
CA THR A 11 10.41 7.99 -11.86
C THR A 11 9.40 8.97 -12.42
N ARG A 12 9.80 10.24 -12.59
CA ARG A 12 8.98 11.31 -13.22
C ARG A 12 7.57 11.41 -12.62
N GLY A 13 7.45 11.38 -11.29
CA GLY A 13 6.15 11.47 -10.60
C GLY A 13 5.35 10.17 -10.55
N ARG A 14 5.79 9.10 -11.21
CA ARG A 14 5.11 7.79 -11.18
C ARG A 14 5.79 6.86 -10.18
N ILE A 15 5.00 6.33 -9.25
CA ILE A 15 5.41 5.26 -8.32
C ILE A 15 4.92 3.94 -8.89
N SER A 16 5.81 2.95 -8.97
CA SER A 16 5.46 1.54 -9.19
C SER A 16 5.89 0.75 -7.97
N VAL A 17 5.00 -0.09 -7.44
CA VAL A 17 5.34 -1.08 -6.42
C VAL A 17 6.00 -2.27 -7.12
N LEU A 18 7.18 -2.67 -6.65
CA LEU A 18 7.94 -3.80 -7.22
C LEU A 18 7.77 -5.05 -6.36
N ASP A 19 7.58 -4.87 -5.06
CA ASP A 19 7.35 -5.92 -4.08
C ASP A 19 6.28 -5.42 -3.09
N VAL A 20 5.11 -6.07 -3.10
CA VAL A 20 3.99 -5.70 -2.24
C VAL A 20 4.22 -6.16 -0.81
N ASP A 21 4.74 -7.37 -0.63
CA ASP A 21 4.92 -7.96 0.70
C ASP A 21 5.97 -7.16 1.48
N ALA A 22 7.11 -6.84 0.85
CA ALA A 22 8.13 -6.02 1.47
C ALA A 22 7.68 -4.57 1.73
N LEU A 23 6.69 -4.08 0.96
CA LEU A 23 6.10 -2.75 1.19
C LEU A 23 5.16 -2.77 2.39
N THR A 24 4.37 -3.83 2.54
CA THR A 24 3.48 -4.02 3.67
C THR A 24 4.27 -4.26 4.96
N ASP A 25 5.33 -5.06 4.93
CA ASP A 25 6.22 -5.30 6.08
C ASP A 25 6.91 -4.02 6.58
N ALA A 26 7.17 -3.07 5.67
CA ALA A 26 7.75 -1.77 6.00
C ALA A 26 6.73 -0.75 6.49
N ALA A 27 5.42 -1.04 6.40
CA ALA A 27 4.36 -0.17 6.87
C ALA A 27 4.13 -0.34 8.38
N CYS A 28 3.57 0.68 9.03
CA CYS A 28 3.05 0.50 10.39
C CYS A 28 1.74 -0.29 10.38
N ASP A 29 1.35 -0.83 11.54
CA ASP A 29 0.04 -1.44 11.79
C ASP A 29 -1.15 -0.54 11.38
N CYS A 30 -0.89 0.78 11.29
CA CYS A 30 -1.78 1.77 10.73
C CYS A 30 -2.33 1.39 9.34
N TYR A 31 -1.54 0.72 8.51
CA TYR A 31 -1.93 0.29 7.17
C TYR A 31 -3.09 -0.70 7.22
N ASP A 32 -3.02 -1.69 8.11
CA ASP A 32 -4.05 -2.71 8.25
C ASP A 32 -5.36 -2.13 8.76
N VAL A 33 -5.29 -1.19 9.71
CA VAL A 33 -6.47 -0.48 10.24
C VAL A 33 -7.18 0.28 9.12
N VAL A 34 -6.43 1.05 8.32
CA VAL A 34 -6.99 1.82 7.19
C VAL A 34 -7.55 0.88 6.11
N GLN A 35 -6.84 -0.21 5.80
CA GLN A 35 -7.26 -1.18 4.80
C GLN A 35 -8.51 -1.96 5.22
N ALA A 36 -8.66 -2.24 6.51
CA ALA A 36 -9.87 -2.85 7.08
C ALA A 36 -11.07 -1.91 6.94
N GLU A 37 -10.92 -0.64 7.32
CA GLU A 37 -12.00 0.35 7.20
C GLU A 37 -12.37 0.61 5.73
N TYR A 38 -11.39 0.72 4.84
CA TYR A 38 -11.65 0.86 3.41
C TYR A 38 -12.43 -0.34 2.86
N ARG A 39 -12.08 -1.57 3.25
CA ARG A 39 -12.84 -2.76 2.85
C ARG A 39 -14.26 -2.74 3.41
N HIS A 40 -14.45 -2.33 4.66
CA HIS A 40 -15.78 -2.20 5.26
C HIS A 40 -16.68 -1.22 4.49
N LEU A 41 -16.15 -0.03 4.14
CA LEU A 41 -16.87 0.98 3.38
C LEU A 41 -17.21 0.54 1.95
N ASN A 42 -16.32 -0.22 1.30
CA ASN A 42 -16.53 -0.71 -0.08
C ASN A 42 -17.24 -2.07 -0.16
N ALA A 43 -17.47 -2.75 0.97
CA ALA A 43 -18.25 -3.98 1.03
C ALA A 43 -19.75 -3.72 1.20
N ALA A 44 -20.16 -2.48 1.47
CA ALA A 44 -21.56 -2.08 1.39
C ALA A 44 -22.01 -2.18 -0.07
N PRO A 45 -23.17 -2.80 -0.39
CA PRO A 45 -23.66 -2.85 -1.75
C PRO A 45 -23.85 -1.42 -2.27
N GLU A 46 -23.17 -1.16 -3.38
CA GLU A 46 -23.44 -0.03 -4.26
C GLU A 46 -24.95 0.09 -4.48
N HIS A 47 -25.48 1.27 -4.13
CA HIS A 47 -26.89 1.63 -4.27
C HIS A 47 -27.11 2.38 -5.59
#